data_AF-A0A1C6KRK8-F1
#
_entry.id   AF-A0A1C6KRK8-F1
#
_cell.length_a   1.000
_cell.length_b   1.000
_cell.length_c   1.000
_cell.angle_alpha   90.00
_cell.angle_beta   90.00
_cell.angle_gamma   90.00
#
_symmetry.space_group_name_H-M   'P 1'
#
loop_
_entity.id
_entity.type
_entity.pdbx_description
1 polymer ?
#
loop_
_entity_poly.entity_id
_entity_poly.type
_entity_poly.pdbx_seq_one_letter_code
_entity_poly.pdbx_strand_id
1 'polypeptide(L)'
;MTFNNIYLFIIIIFFCPLIGKIIVNALEFYNLSKEYQNGSPLLNSLIRLTPKEFQIWCGEYLIYLGYSNIIFSDISDSTSSIICTLDNSSYYVCCKKNPKDISIDEVDLESLLGLLISKSLYKGILITTSSLSPSAKSFLKNIPNPYYIEVIYLNSIIEKDLGNYPLQLNNLK
;
A
#
# COMPACT_ATOMS: atom_id res chain seq x y z
N MET A 1 -22.56 -32.87 -48.04
CA MET A 1 -22.18 -31.69 -47.23
C MET A 1 -21.70 -32.16 -45.85
N THR A 2 -20.46 -32.65 -45.76
CA THR A 2 -19.84 -33.18 -44.53
C THR A 2 -18.60 -32.38 -44.14
N PHE A 3 -18.56 -31.11 -44.53
CA PHE A 3 -17.47 -30.19 -44.23
C PHE A 3 -17.74 -29.28 -43.02
N ASN A 4 -18.78 -29.56 -42.23
CA ASN A 4 -19.28 -28.57 -41.28
C ASN A 4 -18.91 -28.83 -39.81
N ASN A 5 -18.78 -30.09 -39.37
CA ASN A 5 -18.64 -30.36 -37.93
C ASN A 5 -17.18 -30.42 -37.45
N ILE A 6 -16.27 -31.00 -38.24
CA ILE A 6 -14.85 -31.16 -37.83
C ILE A 6 -14.14 -29.81 -37.74
N TYR A 7 -14.36 -28.92 -38.71
CA TYR A 7 -13.81 -27.56 -38.68
C TYR A 7 -14.35 -26.73 -37.51
N LEU A 8 -15.63 -26.92 -37.17
CA LEU A 8 -16.25 -26.27 -36.03
C LEU A 8 -15.59 -26.72 -34.71
N PHE A 9 -15.28 -28.01 -34.56
CA PHE A 9 -14.53 -28.52 -33.40
C PHE A 9 -13.11 -27.96 -33.32
N ILE A 10 -12.40 -27.86 -34.44
CA ILE A 10 -11.04 -27.29 -34.48
C ILE A 10 -11.07 -25.81 -34.07
N ILE A 11 -12.04 -25.04 -34.57
CA ILE A 11 -12.24 -23.62 -34.19
C ILE A 11 -12.53 -23.53 -32.69
N ILE A 12 -13.43 -24.35 -32.15
CA ILE A 12 -13.73 -24.34 -30.72
C ILE A 12 -12.48 -24.65 -29.88
N ILE A 13 -11.69 -25.66 -30.23
CA ILE A 13 -10.47 -26.03 -29.48
C ILE A 13 -9.45 -24.89 -29.49
N PHE A 14 -9.29 -24.19 -30.63
CA PHE A 14 -8.31 -23.12 -30.76
C PHE A 14 -8.72 -21.82 -30.05
N PHE A 15 -10.02 -21.49 -30.06
CA PHE A 15 -10.53 -20.25 -29.48
C PHE A 15 -10.96 -20.39 -28.01
N CYS A 16 -11.28 -21.60 -27.53
CA CYS A 16 -11.62 -21.85 -26.13
C CYS A 16 -10.59 -21.32 -25.11
N PRO A 17 -9.26 -21.52 -25.28
CA PRO A 17 -8.28 -20.93 -24.36
C PRO A 17 -8.26 -19.39 -24.42
N LEU A 18 -8.52 -18.80 -25.59
CA LEU A 18 -8.60 -17.34 -25.76
C LEU A 18 -9.82 -16.78 -25.01
N ILE A 19 -10.96 -17.44 -25.16
CA ILE A 19 -12.23 -17.09 -24.49
C ILE A 19 -12.09 -17.26 -22.97
N GLY A 20 -11.46 -18.35 -22.52
CA GLY A 20 -11.15 -18.56 -21.10
C GLY A 20 -10.30 -17.42 -20.52
N LYS A 21 -9.27 -16.99 -21.23
CA LYS A 21 -8.43 -15.84 -20.82
C LYS A 21 -9.23 -14.53 -20.76
N ILE A 22 -10.12 -14.29 -21.72
CA ILE A 22 -11.00 -13.11 -21.72
C ILE A 22 -11.96 -13.14 -20.52
N ILE A 23 -12.54 -14.29 -20.20
CA ILE A 23 -13.45 -14.46 -19.06
C ILE A 23 -12.70 -14.21 -17.74
N VAL A 24 -11.50 -14.74 -17.58
CA VAL A 24 -10.67 -14.51 -16.38
C VAL A 24 -10.37 -13.03 -16.21
N ASN A 25 -9.92 -12.35 -17.27
CA ASN A 25 -9.63 -10.92 -17.22
C ASN A 25 -10.90 -10.09 -16.94
N ALA A 26 -12.05 -10.48 -17.49
CA ALA A 26 -13.32 -9.82 -17.24
C ALA A 26 -13.80 -10.02 -15.78
N LEU A 27 -13.60 -11.20 -15.21
CA LEU A 27 -13.88 -11.48 -13.79
C LEU A 27 -12.96 -10.70 -12.87
N GLU A 28 -11.67 -10.63 -13.19
CA GLU A 28 -10.69 -9.84 -12.45
C GLU A 28 -11.07 -8.35 -12.49
N PHE A 29 -11.43 -7.83 -13.66
CA PHE A 29 -11.91 -6.46 -13.82
C PHE A 29 -13.22 -6.21 -13.05
N TYR A 30 -14.16 -7.15 -13.08
CA TYR A 30 -15.41 -7.04 -12.33
C TYR A 30 -15.15 -7.00 -10.82
N ASN A 31 -14.28 -7.87 -10.31
CA ASN A 31 -13.92 -7.88 -8.89
C ASN A 31 -13.26 -6.56 -8.47
N LEU A 32 -12.33 -6.05 -9.28
CA LEU A 32 -11.70 -4.73 -9.08
C LEU A 32 -12.74 -3.59 -9.09
N SER A 33 -13.76 -3.67 -9.96
CA SER A 33 -14.82 -2.66 -10.05
C SER A 33 -15.79 -2.72 -8.87
N LYS A 34 -16.08 -3.91 -8.36
CA LYS A 34 -16.94 -4.12 -7.18
C LYS A 34 -16.24 -3.68 -5.90
N GLU A 35 -14.95 -3.96 -5.79
CA GLU A 35 -14.11 -3.45 -4.70
C GLU A 35 -14.02 -1.92 -4.71
N TYR A 36 -14.00 -1.33 -5.91
CA TYR A 36 -14.06 0.12 -6.09
C TYR A 36 -15.36 0.73 -5.55
N GLN A 37 -16.51 0.12 -5.84
CA GLN A 37 -17.82 0.62 -5.36
C GLN A 37 -17.99 0.54 -3.84
N ASN A 38 -17.27 -0.35 -3.17
CA ASN A 38 -17.43 -0.63 -1.74
C ASN A 38 -16.31 -0.04 -0.86
N GLY A 39 -15.30 0.62 -1.43
CA GLY A 39 -14.17 1.24 -0.71
C GLY A 39 -14.16 2.76 -0.82
N SER A 40 -13.39 3.45 0.02
CA SER A 40 -13.15 4.88 -0.23
C SER A 40 -12.40 5.06 -1.57
N PRO A 41 -12.85 5.97 -2.45
CA PRO A 41 -12.19 6.26 -3.73
C PRO A 41 -10.68 6.50 -3.60
N LEU A 42 -10.26 7.17 -2.53
CA LEU A 42 -8.86 7.37 -2.15
C LEU A 42 -8.13 6.05 -1.91
N LEU A 43 -8.63 5.19 -1.02
CA LEU A 43 -7.95 3.93 -0.69
C LEU A 43 -7.79 3.05 -1.92
N ASN A 44 -8.81 3.00 -2.78
CA ASN A 44 -8.76 2.26 -4.03
C ASN A 44 -7.69 2.82 -4.99
N SER A 45 -7.49 4.14 -4.99
CA SER A 45 -6.46 4.80 -5.79
C SER A 45 -5.06 4.48 -5.24
N LEU A 46 -4.89 4.54 -3.91
CA LEU A 46 -3.61 4.29 -3.25
C LEU A 46 -3.11 2.86 -3.43
N ILE A 47 -4.01 1.87 -3.38
CA ILE A 47 -3.64 0.46 -3.57
C ILE A 47 -3.08 0.21 -4.98
N ARG A 48 -3.55 0.97 -5.99
CA ARG A 48 -3.14 0.86 -7.40
C ARG A 48 -1.81 1.52 -7.72
N LEU A 49 -1.33 2.45 -6.90
CA LEU A 49 -0.04 3.10 -7.09
C LEU A 49 1.10 2.07 -7.09
N THR A 50 2.14 2.28 -7.88
CA THR A 50 3.40 1.52 -7.75
C THR A 50 4.02 1.75 -6.36
N PRO A 51 4.94 0.88 -5.89
CA PRO A 51 5.62 1.11 -4.61
C PRO A 51 6.27 2.49 -4.49
N LYS A 52 6.90 2.97 -5.57
CA LYS A 52 7.50 4.31 -5.64
C LYS A 52 6.46 5.42 -5.52
N GLU A 53 5.39 5.35 -6.31
CA GLU A 53 4.31 6.36 -6.27
C GLU A 53 3.63 6.39 -4.90
N PHE A 54 3.43 5.23 -4.28
CA PHE A 54 2.88 5.15 -2.93
C PHE A 54 3.82 5.77 -1.89
N GLN A 55 5.13 5.51 -1.99
CA GLN A 55 6.14 6.13 -1.14
C GLN A 55 6.14 7.66 -1.29
N ILE A 56 6.09 8.16 -2.53
CA ILE A 56 5.98 9.60 -2.82
C ILE A 56 4.73 10.18 -2.18
N TRP A 57 3.58 9.53 -2.37
CA TRP A 57 2.31 9.97 -1.79
C TRP A 57 2.39 10.05 -0.26
N CYS A 58 2.96 9.04 0.40
CA CYS A 58 3.19 9.06 1.84
C CYS A 58 4.10 10.23 2.27
N GLY A 59 5.12 10.55 1.48
CA GLY A 59 6.01 11.69 1.72
C GLY A 59 5.28 13.03 1.64
N GLU A 60 4.44 13.23 0.60
CA GLU A 60 3.60 14.42 0.48
C GLU A 60 2.59 14.52 1.63
N TYR A 61 2.01 13.40 2.04
CA TYR A 61 1.09 13.34 3.17
C TYR A 61 1.77 13.73 4.49
N LEU A 62 3.01 13.27 4.71
CA LEU A 62 3.82 13.69 5.86
C LEU A 62 4.12 15.18 5.84
N ILE A 63 4.43 15.77 4.67
CA ILE A 63 4.63 17.23 4.54
C ILE A 63 3.35 17.98 4.94
N TYR A 64 2.19 17.49 4.50
CA TYR A 64 0.90 18.06 4.88
C TYR A 64 0.65 17.99 6.40
N LEU A 65 1.12 16.92 7.06
CA LEU A 65 1.08 16.79 8.51
C LEU A 65 2.13 17.65 9.25
N GLY A 66 2.98 18.40 8.53
CA GLY A 66 3.98 19.31 9.09
C GLY A 66 5.38 18.71 9.23
N TYR A 67 5.62 17.50 8.74
CA TYR A 67 6.96 16.93 8.71
C TYR A 67 7.84 17.65 7.67
N SER A 68 9.14 17.69 7.94
CA SER A 68 10.17 18.32 7.12
C SER A 68 11.30 17.33 6.81
N ASN A 69 12.25 17.75 5.97
CA ASN A 69 13.43 16.95 5.58
C ASN A 69 13.08 15.52 5.12
N ILE A 70 12.13 15.40 4.20
CA ILE A 70 11.69 14.12 3.64
C ILE A 70 12.79 13.52 2.76
N ILE A 71 13.32 12.36 3.16
CA ILE A 71 14.33 11.61 2.43
C ILE A 71 13.74 10.24 2.09
N PHE A 72 13.63 9.95 0.80
CA PHE A 72 13.11 8.68 0.29
C PHE A 72 14.24 7.64 0.21
N SER A 73 13.97 6.38 0.60
CA SER A 73 14.90 5.27 0.33
C SER A 73 14.85 4.84 -1.13
N ASP A 74 15.97 4.35 -1.64
CA ASP A 74 16.05 3.77 -2.99
C ASP A 74 15.17 2.52 -3.11
N ILE A 75 14.59 2.33 -4.29
CA ILE A 75 13.60 1.27 -4.60
C ILE A 75 14.24 -0.14 -4.61
N SER A 76 15.58 -0.23 -4.57
CA SER A 76 16.28 -1.51 -4.41
C SER A 76 16.02 -2.17 -3.07
N ASP A 77 15.64 -1.37 -2.06
CA ASP A 77 15.28 -1.89 -0.76
C ASP A 77 13.88 -2.48 -0.84
N SER A 78 13.73 -3.71 -0.35
CA SER A 78 12.46 -4.46 -0.28
C SER A 78 11.36 -3.74 0.52
N THR A 79 11.69 -2.60 1.13
CA THR A 79 10.83 -1.79 1.96
C THR A 79 10.80 -0.34 1.45
N SER A 80 9.64 0.13 1.01
CA SER A 80 9.42 1.55 0.73
C SER A 80 9.46 2.34 2.03
N SER A 81 10.55 3.08 2.25
CA SER A 81 10.77 3.79 3.52
C SER A 81 11.10 5.27 3.33
N ILE A 82 10.85 6.07 4.34
CA ILE A 82 11.10 7.51 4.35
C ILE A 82 11.77 7.87 5.68
N ILE A 83 12.73 8.78 5.65
CA ILE A 83 13.22 9.46 6.85
C ILE A 83 12.69 10.89 6.82
N CYS A 84 12.16 11.36 7.93
CA CYS A 84 11.64 12.73 8.05
C CYS A 84 11.89 13.29 9.45
N THR A 85 11.68 14.59 9.62
CA THR A 85 11.84 15.28 10.90
C THR A 85 10.58 16.04 11.29
N LEU A 86 10.20 15.95 12.57
CA LEU A 86 9.16 16.76 13.20
C LEU A 86 9.65 17.18 14.58
N ASP A 87 9.55 18.46 14.92
CA ASP A 87 9.97 19.03 16.21
C ASP A 87 11.37 18.56 16.66
N ASN A 88 12.37 18.72 15.78
CA ASN A 88 13.77 18.29 15.98
C ASN A 88 13.97 16.79 16.25
N SER A 89 12.97 15.96 16.02
CA SER A 89 13.05 14.51 16.14
C SER A 89 13.03 13.84 14.76
N SER A 90 13.95 12.91 14.53
CA SER A 90 13.97 12.09 13.31
C SER A 90 13.06 10.87 13.45
N TYR A 91 12.31 10.59 12.39
CA TYR A 91 11.39 9.47 12.27
C TYR A 91 11.80 8.57 11.12
N TYR A 92 11.71 7.25 11.34
CA TYR A 92 11.76 6.27 10.26
C TYR A 92 10.34 5.84 9.91
N VAL A 93 9.94 6.05 8.67
CA VAL A 93 8.60 5.73 8.19
C VAL A 93 8.65 4.52 7.28
N CYS A 94 7.89 3.49 7.64
CA CYS A 94 7.65 2.33 6.78
C CYS A 94 6.31 2.52 6.07
N CYS A 95 6.32 2.50 4.74
CA CYS A 95 5.12 2.62 3.91
C CYS A 95 4.72 1.23 3.43
N LYS A 96 3.63 0.68 3.97
CA LYS A 96 3.15 -0.66 3.60
C LYS A 96 1.75 -0.60 3.02
N LYS A 97 1.66 -0.76 1.69
CA LYS A 97 0.38 -0.99 1.02
C LYS A 97 0.13 -2.50 0.93
N ASN A 98 -1.00 -2.92 1.45
CA ASN A 98 -1.46 -4.30 1.41
C ASN A 98 -2.90 -4.34 0.83
N PRO A 99 -3.27 -5.43 0.14
CA PRO A 99 -4.67 -5.73 -0.17
C PRO A 99 -5.53 -5.77 1.10
N LYS A 100 -6.83 -5.47 0.99
CA LYS A 100 -7.77 -5.34 2.13
C LYS A 100 -7.78 -6.54 3.08
N ASP A 101 -7.54 -7.75 2.58
CA ASP A 101 -7.62 -8.98 3.36
C ASP A 101 -6.30 -9.38 4.05
N ILE A 102 -5.23 -8.60 3.86
CA ILE A 102 -3.93 -8.87 4.46
C ILE A 102 -3.67 -7.87 5.58
N SER A 103 -3.81 -8.34 6.83
CA SER A 103 -3.45 -7.57 8.01
C SER A 103 -1.94 -7.50 8.21
N ILE A 104 -1.48 -6.39 8.79
CA ILE A 104 -0.12 -6.27 9.32
C ILE A 104 0.01 -7.17 10.55
N ASP A 105 1.05 -7.97 10.61
CA ASP A 105 1.33 -8.87 11.72
C ASP A 105 2.39 -8.33 12.68
N GLU A 106 2.74 -9.14 13.68
CA GLU A 106 3.76 -8.79 14.66
C GLU A 106 5.15 -8.75 14.04
N VAL A 107 5.46 -9.65 13.11
CA VAL A 107 6.77 -9.76 12.45
C VAL A 107 7.08 -8.48 11.65
N ASP A 108 6.08 -7.88 11.04
CA ASP A 108 6.20 -6.58 10.36
C ASP A 108 6.66 -5.47 11.30
N LEU A 109 6.12 -5.44 12.53
CA LEU A 109 6.46 -4.44 13.53
C LEU A 109 7.79 -4.71 14.22
N GLU A 110 8.13 -5.99 14.44
CA GLU A 110 9.46 -6.41 14.90
C GLU A 110 10.53 -5.99 13.89
N SER A 111 10.26 -6.16 12.60
CA SER A 111 11.15 -5.74 11.52
C SER A 111 11.36 -4.22 11.52
N LEU A 112 10.29 -3.44 11.72
CA LEU A 112 10.38 -1.99 11.87
C LEU A 112 11.20 -1.60 13.11
N LEU A 113 10.99 -2.27 14.25
CA LEU A 113 11.79 -2.04 15.45
C LEU A 113 13.27 -2.36 15.22
N GLY A 114 13.58 -3.47 14.54
CA GLY A 114 14.94 -3.82 14.15
C GLY A 114 15.61 -2.76 13.28
N LEU A 115 14.86 -2.18 12.33
CA LEU A 115 15.35 -1.08 11.48
C LEU A 115 15.63 0.18 12.31
N LEU A 116 14.75 0.54 13.24
CA LEU A 116 14.96 1.66 14.17
C LEU A 116 16.26 1.49 14.96
N ILE A 117 16.47 0.31 15.56
CA ILE A 117 17.70 -0.04 16.29
C ILE A 117 18.92 0.09 15.38
N SER A 118 18.87 -0.51 14.18
CA SER A 118 20.00 -0.50 13.24
C SER A 118 20.41 0.91 12.79
N LYS A 119 19.43 1.81 12.69
CA LYS A 119 19.63 3.20 12.26
C LYS A 119 19.83 4.18 13.42
N SER A 120 19.90 3.68 14.66
CA SER A 120 19.99 4.52 15.88
C SER A 120 18.88 5.56 15.97
N LEU A 121 17.66 5.17 15.58
CA LEU A 121 16.44 5.99 15.65
C LEU A 121 15.49 5.43 16.71
N TYR A 122 14.75 6.30 17.39
CA TYR A 122 13.83 5.89 18.45
C TYR A 122 12.35 5.97 18.04
N LYS A 123 12.03 6.75 17.00
CA LYS A 123 10.67 7.01 16.57
C LYS A 123 10.41 6.41 15.20
N GLY A 124 9.42 5.54 15.11
CA GLY A 124 8.93 4.93 13.88
C GLY A 124 7.51 5.34 13.56
N ILE A 125 7.18 5.35 12.27
CA ILE A 125 5.80 5.48 11.78
C ILE A 125 5.54 4.34 10.79
N LEU A 126 4.45 3.61 10.98
CA LEU A 126 3.91 2.71 9.99
C LEU A 126 2.72 3.38 9.31
N ILE A 127 2.85 3.69 8.02
CA ILE A 127 1.74 4.14 7.19
C ILE A 127 1.20 2.95 6.42
N THR A 128 -0.07 2.60 6.62
CA THR A 128 -0.65 1.37 6.05
C THR A 128 -2.08 1.53 5.54
N THR A 129 -2.40 0.79 4.48
CA THR A 129 -3.77 0.63 3.96
C THR A 129 -4.57 -0.45 4.69
N SER A 130 -3.90 -1.28 5.49
CA SER A 130 -4.47 -2.46 6.15
C SER A 130 -4.66 -2.29 7.64
N SER A 131 -5.52 -3.13 8.21
CA SER A 131 -5.67 -3.25 9.66
C SER A 131 -4.49 -4.01 10.28
N LEU A 132 -4.30 -3.83 11.59
CA LEU A 132 -3.36 -4.64 12.39
C LEU A 132 -4.04 -5.90 12.92
N SER A 133 -3.30 -7.00 12.94
CA SER A 133 -3.69 -8.22 13.64
C SER A 133 -3.76 -8.00 15.17
N PRO A 134 -4.44 -8.88 15.92
CA PRO A 134 -4.44 -8.81 17.38
C PRO A 134 -3.04 -8.89 18.00
N SER A 135 -2.14 -9.70 17.43
CA SER A 135 -0.75 -9.81 17.90
C SER A 135 0.04 -8.53 17.65
N ALA A 136 -0.08 -7.93 16.47
CA ALA A 136 0.54 -6.64 16.14
C ALA A 136 0.08 -5.53 17.11
N LYS A 137 -1.21 -5.48 17.45
CA LYS A 137 -1.74 -4.53 18.44
C LYS A 137 -1.20 -4.78 19.85
N SER A 138 -0.99 -6.04 20.22
CA SER A 138 -0.37 -6.40 21.51
C SER A 138 1.10 -5.96 21.54
N PHE A 139 1.83 -6.21 20.46
CA PHE A 139 3.23 -5.81 20.31
C PHE A 139 3.40 -4.29 20.45
N LEU A 140 2.60 -3.47 19.75
CA LEU A 140 2.67 -2.00 19.85
C LEU A 140 2.53 -1.48 21.29
N LYS A 141 1.71 -2.13 22.10
CA LYS A 141 1.51 -1.75 23.51
C LYS A 141 2.70 -2.09 24.41
N ASN A 142 3.52 -3.04 23.98
CA ASN A 142 4.63 -3.61 24.75
C ASN A 142 6.01 -3.26 24.15
N ILE A 143 6.07 -2.27 23.26
CA ILE A 143 7.35 -1.82 22.68
C ILE A 143 8.30 -1.38 23.80
N PRO A 144 9.57 -1.83 23.77
CA PRO A 144 10.54 -1.47 24.78
C PRO A 144 10.88 0.03 24.72
N ASN A 145 10.90 0.69 25.88
CA ASN A 145 11.40 2.06 26.00
C ASN A 145 12.91 2.09 25.65
N PRO A 146 13.45 3.10 24.92
CA PRO A 146 12.84 4.38 24.53
C PRO A 146 12.11 4.38 23.18
N TYR A 147 11.85 3.21 22.58
CA TYR A 147 11.28 3.15 21.23
C TYR A 147 9.79 3.48 21.22
N TYR A 148 9.36 4.11 20.13
CA TYR A 148 7.99 4.49 19.88
C TYR A 148 7.63 4.22 18.42
N ILE A 149 6.51 3.52 18.18
CA ILE A 149 5.99 3.30 16.83
C ILE A 149 4.55 3.82 16.78
N GLU A 150 4.31 4.78 15.89
CA GLU A 150 2.99 5.27 15.55
C GLU A 150 2.44 4.52 14.33
N VAL A 151 1.13 4.30 14.27
CA VAL A 151 0.49 3.68 13.10
C VAL A 151 -0.56 4.62 12.52
N ILE A 152 -0.37 5.00 11.26
CA ILE A 152 -1.30 5.81 10.48
C ILE A 152 -2.07 4.89 9.55
N TYR A 153 -3.37 4.77 9.81
CA TYR A 153 -4.28 3.96 9.01
C TYR A 153 -4.90 4.79 7.89
N LEU A 154 -4.51 4.52 6.64
CA LEU A 154 -5.03 5.23 5.48
C LEU A 154 -6.49 4.88 5.18
N ASN A 155 -6.95 3.71 5.64
CA ASN A 155 -8.36 3.31 5.52
C ASN A 155 -9.30 4.11 6.44
N SER A 156 -8.77 4.78 7.46
CA SER A 156 -9.55 5.65 8.37
C SER A 156 -9.47 7.13 8.00
N ILE A 157 -8.67 7.51 7.01
CA ILE A 157 -8.63 8.89 6.52
C ILE A 157 -9.93 9.16 5.77
N ILE A 158 -10.74 10.07 6.30
CA ILE A 158 -11.93 10.55 5.62
C ILE A 158 -11.46 11.55 4.56
N GLU A 159 -11.87 11.39 3.30
CA GLU A 159 -11.47 12.27 2.20
C GLU A 159 -11.76 13.75 2.47
N LYS A 160 -12.80 14.03 3.26
CA LYS A 160 -13.15 15.38 3.72
C LYS A 160 -12.07 16.01 4.62
N ASP A 161 -11.33 15.21 5.38
CA ASP A 161 -10.28 15.67 6.29
C ASP A 161 -8.98 16.00 5.54
N LEU A 162 -8.84 15.53 4.30
CA LEU A 162 -7.79 15.96 3.38
C LEU A 162 -8.09 17.33 2.76
N GLY A 163 -9.30 17.87 2.90
CA GLY A 163 -9.66 19.21 2.42
C GLY A 163 -9.29 19.45 0.95
N ASN A 164 -8.53 20.52 0.67
CA ASN A 164 -7.99 20.87 -0.65
C ASN A 164 -6.64 20.18 -0.94
N TYR A 165 -6.33 19.02 -0.37
CA TYR A 165 -5.08 18.30 -0.65
C TYR A 165 -4.95 18.08 -2.16
N PRO A 166 -4.10 18.84 -2.87
CA PRO A 166 -3.91 18.63 -4.28
C PRO A 166 -2.98 17.44 -4.37
N LEU A 167 -3.50 16.27 -4.76
CA LEU A 167 -2.68 15.17 -5.24
C LEU A 167 -1.83 15.68 -6.41
N GLN A 168 -0.65 16.23 -6.13
CA GLN A 168 0.27 16.75 -7.13
C GLN A 168 1.20 15.64 -7.61
N LEU A 169 0.62 14.55 -8.11
CA LEU A 169 1.37 13.43 -8.72
C LEU A 169 2.17 13.83 -9.97
N ASN A 170 2.16 15.11 -10.37
CA ASN A 170 2.70 15.60 -11.65
C ASN A 170 4.00 16.42 -11.56
N ASN A 171 4.61 16.60 -10.38
CA ASN A 171 5.77 17.51 -10.24
C ASN A 171 7.14 16.85 -10.03
N LEU A 172 7.27 15.52 -10.12
CA LEU A 172 8.56 14.85 -10.08
C LEU A 172 9.04 14.53 -11.50
N LYS A 173 9.61 15.54 -12.16
CA LYS A 173 10.48 15.38 -13.34
C LYS A 173 11.92 15.20 -12.91
#